data_AF-A0A3D3CT76-F1
#
_entry.id   AF-A0A3D3CT76-F1
#
_cell.length_a   1.000
_cell.length_b   1.000
_cell.length_c   1.000
_cell.angle_alpha   90.00
_cell.angle_beta   90.00
_cell.angle_gamma   90.00
#
_symmetry.space_group_name_H-M   'P 1'
#
loop_
_entity.id
_entity.type
_entity.pdbx_description
1 polymer ?
#
loop_
_entity_poly.entity_id
_entity_poly.type
_entity_poly.pdbx_seq_one_letter_code
_entity_poly.pdbx_strand_id
1 'polypeptide(L)'
;TKVENNFGRMDLQNVKYARTMFDPIFEVSKAPNDSLLITLSTEIQGLDIHYSFDNSHPDNFYPVYKQPLLVPKDAVMLKVITYRGNQVMGKQIDMPIDELKRRLAKGNRED
;
A
#
# COMPACT_ATOMS: atom_id res chain seq x y z
N THR A 1 11.22 -0.45 17.13
CA THR A 1 10.26 0.19 18.08
C THR A 1 9.85 -0.79 19.18
N LYS A 2 9.24 -0.32 20.30
CA LYS A 2 8.79 -1.19 21.41
C LYS A 2 7.85 -2.32 20.96
N VAL A 3 7.02 -2.06 19.95
CA VAL A 3 6.10 -3.04 19.35
C VAL A 3 6.83 -4.11 18.53
N GLU A 4 7.75 -3.70 17.65
CA GLU A 4 8.54 -4.63 16.82
C GLU A 4 9.35 -5.64 17.67
N ASN A 5 9.85 -5.22 18.82
CA ASN A 5 10.58 -6.11 19.75
C ASN A 5 9.70 -7.23 20.32
N ASN A 6 8.38 -6.99 20.45
CA ASN A 6 7.46 -8.02 20.94
C ASN A 6 7.16 -9.06 19.85
N PHE A 7 7.24 -8.70 18.57
CA PHE A 7 7.02 -9.65 17.46
C PHE A 7 8.02 -10.80 17.48
N GLY A 8 9.30 -10.52 17.68
CA GLY A 8 10.31 -11.59 17.78
C GLY A 8 10.05 -12.56 18.94
N ARG A 9 9.43 -12.09 20.04
CA ARG A 9 9.02 -12.98 21.15
C ARG A 9 7.80 -13.82 20.79
N MET A 10 6.82 -13.23 20.11
CA MET A 10 5.64 -13.94 19.64
C MET A 10 5.99 -15.00 18.59
N ASP A 11 6.95 -14.72 17.71
CA ASP A 11 7.50 -15.66 16.74
C ASP A 11 8.11 -16.89 17.43
N LEU A 12 8.96 -16.68 18.45
CA LEU A 12 9.55 -17.76 19.24
C LEU A 12 8.50 -18.63 19.97
N GLN A 13 7.36 -18.04 20.32
CA GLN A 13 6.27 -18.72 21.03
C GLN A 13 5.21 -19.30 20.09
N ASN A 14 5.39 -19.20 18.76
CA ASN A 14 4.39 -19.61 17.76
C ASN A 14 3.00 -18.96 17.97
N VAL A 15 2.96 -17.73 18.49
CA VAL A 15 1.71 -16.98 18.68
C VAL A 15 1.41 -16.21 17.40
N LYS A 16 0.18 -16.33 16.89
CA LYS A 16 -0.27 -15.56 15.72
C LYS A 16 -0.58 -14.11 16.13
N TYR A 17 -0.04 -13.14 15.39
CA TYR A 17 -0.32 -11.71 15.57
C TYR A 17 -0.50 -10.99 14.24
N ALA A 18 -1.09 -9.79 14.29
CA ALA A 18 -1.30 -8.94 13.12
C ALA A 18 -0.07 -8.07 12.85
N ARG A 19 0.28 -7.92 11.57
CA ARG A 19 1.40 -7.11 11.07
C ARG A 19 0.94 -5.92 10.22
N THR A 20 -0.33 -5.53 10.36
CA THR A 20 -1.00 -4.51 9.53
C THR A 20 -0.37 -3.11 9.65
N MET A 21 0.38 -2.84 10.72
CA MET A 21 1.15 -1.59 10.85
C MET A 21 2.21 -1.39 9.74
N PHE A 22 2.62 -2.47 9.07
CA PHE A 22 3.55 -2.39 7.94
C PHE A 22 2.83 -2.27 6.59
N ASP A 23 1.50 -2.39 6.56
CA ASP A 23 0.75 -2.33 5.32
C ASP A 23 0.69 -0.87 4.81
N PRO A 24 0.65 -0.66 3.48
CA PRO A 24 0.53 0.68 2.91
C PRO A 24 -0.86 1.27 3.15
N ILE A 25 -0.90 2.57 3.42
CA ILE A 25 -2.10 3.38 3.54
C ILE A 25 -2.41 3.95 2.15
N PHE A 26 -3.68 3.86 1.75
CA PHE A 26 -4.17 4.33 0.45
C PHE A 26 -5.10 5.52 0.62
N GLU A 27 -4.68 6.65 0.09
CA GLU A 27 -5.49 7.84 -0.04
C GLU A 27 -5.79 8.11 -1.50
N VAL A 28 -7.03 8.48 -1.80
CA VAL A 28 -7.49 8.73 -3.17
C VAL A 28 -8.01 10.14 -3.27
N SER A 29 -7.55 10.85 -4.29
CA SER A 29 -8.04 12.17 -4.63
C SER A 29 -8.29 12.30 -6.12
N LYS A 30 -8.90 13.41 -6.51
CA LYS A 30 -9.24 13.72 -7.89
C LYS A 30 -8.21 14.68 -8.46
N ALA A 31 -7.55 14.30 -9.54
CA ALA A 31 -6.64 15.19 -10.24
C ALA A 31 -7.42 16.24 -11.08
N PRO A 32 -6.78 17.37 -11.47
CA PRO A 32 -7.42 18.42 -12.26
C PRO A 32 -7.99 17.96 -13.61
N ASN A 33 -7.46 16.86 -14.15
CA ASN A 33 -7.86 16.24 -15.40
C ASN A 33 -8.94 15.15 -15.22
N ASP A 34 -9.67 15.16 -14.10
CA ASP A 34 -10.70 14.17 -13.76
C ASP A 34 -10.14 12.74 -13.52
N SER A 35 -8.82 12.56 -13.54
CA SER A 35 -8.19 11.26 -13.33
C SER A 35 -8.06 10.92 -11.85
N LEU A 36 -7.99 9.63 -11.55
CA LEU A 36 -7.82 9.12 -10.19
C LEU A 36 -6.35 9.26 -9.77
N LEU A 37 -6.12 9.99 -8.67
CA LEU A 37 -4.81 10.20 -8.08
C LEU A 37 -4.70 9.39 -6.79
N ILE A 38 -3.64 8.59 -6.66
CA ILE A 38 -3.41 7.72 -5.50
C ILE A 38 -2.20 8.22 -4.75
N THR A 39 -2.38 8.54 -3.47
CA THR A 39 -1.29 8.83 -2.54
C THR A 39 -1.10 7.62 -1.64
N LEU A 40 0.13 7.13 -1.57
CA LEU A 40 0.52 6.03 -0.69
C LEU A 40 1.37 6.55 0.46
N SER A 41 1.14 6.02 1.66
CA SER A 41 1.94 6.34 2.85
C SER A 41 2.10 5.11 3.75
N THR A 42 2.99 5.18 4.73
CA THR A 42 3.18 4.14 5.73
C THR A 42 3.15 4.74 7.13
N GLU A 43 2.58 4.02 8.09
CA GLU A 43 2.60 4.43 9.51
C GLU A 43 4.03 4.37 10.07
N ILE A 44 4.81 3.39 9.62
CA ILE A 44 6.18 3.16 10.05
C ILE A 44 7.16 3.80 9.06
N GLN A 45 8.11 4.56 9.60
CA GLN A 45 9.19 5.19 8.83
C GLN A 45 10.21 4.14 8.34
N GLY A 46 10.89 4.45 7.23
CA GLY A 46 11.93 3.57 6.66
C GLY A 46 11.36 2.33 5.98
N LEU A 47 10.13 2.40 5.49
CA LEU A 47 9.55 1.41 4.59
C LEU A 47 9.51 1.98 3.17
N ASP A 48 9.96 1.17 2.23
CA ASP A 48 9.84 1.43 0.80
C ASP A 48 8.56 0.75 0.28
N ILE A 49 7.76 1.50 -0.46
CA ILE A 49 6.51 0.99 -1.04
C ILE A 49 6.78 0.65 -2.50
N HIS A 50 6.70 -0.64 -2.85
CA HIS A 50 6.79 -1.11 -4.24
C HIS A 50 5.38 -1.35 -4.78
N TYR A 51 5.17 -1.05 -6.05
CA TYR A 51 3.85 -1.15 -6.67
C TYR A 51 3.87 -1.68 -8.10
N SER A 52 2.74 -2.22 -8.55
CA SER A 52 2.49 -2.55 -9.96
C SER A 52 1.05 -2.31 -10.38
N PHE A 53 0.86 -1.92 -11.64
CA PHE A 53 -0.43 -1.81 -12.33
C PHE A 53 -0.69 -2.92 -13.36
N ASP A 54 0.30 -3.77 -13.64
CA ASP A 54 0.27 -4.77 -14.71
C ASP A 54 -0.22 -6.17 -14.26
N ASN A 55 -0.82 -6.27 -13.07
CA ASN A 55 -1.16 -7.52 -12.37
C ASN A 55 0.01 -8.42 -11.95
N SER A 56 1.26 -8.01 -12.14
CA SER A 56 2.42 -8.72 -11.58
C SER A 56 2.56 -8.50 -10.08
N HIS A 57 3.21 -9.45 -9.41
CA HIS A 57 3.51 -9.37 -7.97
C HIS A 57 4.76 -8.51 -7.77
N PRO A 58 4.65 -7.29 -7.21
CA PRO A 58 5.80 -6.42 -7.04
C PRO A 58 6.83 -7.06 -6.09
N ASP A 59 8.06 -7.19 -6.56
CA ASP A 59 9.22 -7.52 -5.73
C ASP A 59 10.05 -6.26 -5.42
N ASN A 60 11.21 -6.43 -4.79
CA ASN A 60 12.12 -5.34 -4.44
C ASN A 60 12.80 -4.67 -5.65
N PHE A 61 12.60 -5.15 -6.88
CA PHE A 61 13.08 -4.53 -8.12
C PHE A 61 12.01 -3.70 -8.83
N TYR A 62 10.75 -3.76 -8.38
CA TYR A 62 9.68 -2.91 -8.91
C TYR A 62 9.88 -1.44 -8.53
N PRO A 63 9.24 -0.51 -9.26
CA PRO A 63 9.32 0.91 -8.95
C PRO A 63 8.94 1.22 -7.49
N VAL A 64 9.79 2.00 -6.83
CA VAL A 64 9.50 2.55 -5.49
C VAL A 64 8.60 3.77 -5.64
N TYR A 65 7.52 3.82 -4.86
CA TYR A 65 6.65 4.98 -4.77
C TYR A 65 7.40 6.18 -4.20
N LYS A 66 7.39 7.29 -4.95
CA LYS A 66 8.04 8.57 -4.55
C LYS A 66 7.11 9.77 -4.68
N GLN A 67 6.04 9.63 -5.46
CA GLN A 67 5.11 10.70 -5.78
C GLN A 67 3.73 10.10 -6.04
N PRO A 68 2.65 10.89 -5.89
CA PRO A 68 1.30 10.44 -6.17
C PRO A 68 1.17 9.77 -7.55
N LEU A 69 0.49 8.63 -7.59
CA LEU A 69 0.35 7.82 -8.79
C LEU A 69 -0.90 8.22 -9.56
N LEU A 70 -0.76 8.48 -10.85
CA LEU A 70 -1.88 8.56 -11.78
C LEU A 70 -2.20 7.16 -12.28
N VAL A 71 -3.47 6.77 -12.19
CA VAL A 71 -3.92 5.46 -12.65
C VAL A 71 -3.94 5.40 -14.19
N PRO A 72 -3.24 4.46 -14.82
CA PRO A 72 -3.34 4.23 -16.26
C PRO A 72 -4.78 3.83 -16.66
N LYS A 73 -5.22 4.23 -17.86
CA LYS A 73 -6.61 3.98 -18.31
C LYS A 73 -7.00 2.49 -18.31
N ASP A 74 -6.05 1.62 -18.62
CA ASP A 74 -6.27 0.17 -18.77
C ASP A 74 -5.94 -0.61 -17.49
N ALA A 75 -5.59 0.08 -16.39
CA ALA A 75 -5.27 -0.59 -15.14
C ALA A 75 -6.55 -1.07 -14.43
N VAL A 76 -6.58 -2.36 -14.09
CA VAL A 76 -7.68 -2.99 -13.34
C VAL A 76 -7.36 -3.10 -11.86
N MET A 77 -6.07 -3.28 -11.53
CA MET A 77 -5.60 -3.52 -10.17
C MET A 77 -4.30 -2.76 -9.91
N LEU A 78 -4.19 -2.23 -8.71
CA LEU A 78 -2.95 -1.74 -8.13
C LEU A 78 -2.49 -2.74 -7.07
N LYS A 79 -1.36 -3.40 -7.32
CA LYS A 79 -0.72 -4.30 -6.36
C LYS A 79 0.36 -3.51 -5.63
N VAL A 80 0.39 -3.58 -4.31
CA VAL A 80 1.34 -2.83 -3.48
C VAL A 80 1.91 -3.71 -2.38
N ILE A 81 3.19 -3.56 -2.07
CA ILE A 81 3.88 -4.25 -1.00
C ILE A 81 4.90 -3.32 -0.36
N THR A 82 5.18 -3.53 0.93
CA THR A 82 6.16 -2.74 1.67
C THR A 82 7.40 -3.56 2.01
N TYR A 83 8.55 -2.94 1.78
CA TYR A 83 9.87 -3.49 2.05
C TYR A 83 10.62 -2.62 3.05
N ARG A 84 11.54 -3.23 3.79
CA ARG A 84 12.59 -2.53 4.53
C ARG A 84 13.93 -3.08 4.04
N GLY A 85 14.57 -2.36 3.13
CA GLY A 85 15.69 -2.91 2.34
C GLY A 85 15.21 -4.10 1.50
N ASN A 86 15.79 -5.28 1.70
CA ASN A 86 15.40 -6.50 0.96
C ASN A 86 14.36 -7.38 1.70
N GLN A 87 13.88 -6.95 2.86
CA GLN A 87 12.94 -7.73 3.65
C GLN A 87 11.50 -7.27 3.42
N VAL A 88 10.61 -8.20 3.06
CA VAL A 88 9.16 -7.98 3.01
C VAL A 88 8.64 -7.73 4.43
N MET A 89 7.99 -6.58 4.66
CA MET A 89 7.47 -6.19 5.97
C MET A 89 5.94 -6.32 6.03
N GLY A 90 5.24 -5.74 5.07
CA GLY A 90 3.79 -5.81 4.94
C GLY A 90 3.33 -6.96 4.05
N LYS A 91 2.01 -7.16 4.00
CA LYS A 91 1.43 -8.09 3.02
C LYS A 91 1.26 -7.39 1.68
N GLN A 92 1.32 -8.16 0.59
CA GLN A 92 0.88 -7.65 -0.68
C GLN A 92 -0.62 -7.34 -0.60
N ILE A 93 -0.98 -6.10 -0.94
CA ILE A 93 -2.35 -5.64 -1.07
C ILE A 93 -2.68 -5.53 -2.55
N ASP A 94 -3.67 -6.29 -2.95
CA ASP A 94 -4.27 -6.24 -4.29
C ASP A 94 -5.47 -5.30 -4.22
N MET A 95 -5.29 -4.05 -4.68
CA MET A 95 -6.31 -3.02 -4.62
C MET A 95 -6.99 -2.83 -5.99
N PRO A 96 -8.25 -3.25 -6.17
CA PRO A 96 -8.97 -3.01 -7.42
C PRO A 96 -9.18 -1.52 -7.66
N ILE A 97 -9.00 -1.05 -8.90
CA ILE A 97 -9.21 0.36 -9.23
C ILE A 97 -10.67 0.79 -8.99
N ASP A 98 -11.63 -0.11 -9.19
CA ASP A 98 -13.04 0.17 -8.90
C ASP A 98 -13.32 0.38 -7.40
N GLU A 99 -12.56 -0.27 -6.52
CA GLU A 99 -12.63 -0.01 -5.08
C GLU A 99 -12.09 1.38 -4.75
N LEU A 100 -11.01 1.81 -5.39
CA LEU A 100 -10.47 3.16 -5.23
C LEU A 100 -11.45 4.23 -5.69
N LYS A 101 -12.14 4.01 -6.82
CA LYS A 101 -13.21 4.90 -7.30
C LYS A 101 -14.37 4.98 -6.30
N ARG A 102 -14.76 3.85 -5.70
CA ARG A 102 -15.79 3.83 -4.64
C ARG A 102 -15.36 4.61 -3.41
N ARG A 103 -14.10 4.50 -2.98
CA ARG A 103 -13.55 5.27 -1.86
C ARG A 103 -13.59 6.77 -2.13
N LEU A 104 -13.18 7.20 -3.33
CA LEU A 104 -13.30 8.60 -3.75
C LEU A 104 -14.76 9.09 -3.69
N ALA A 105 -15.71 8.28 -4.17
CA ALA A 105 -17.13 8.64 -4.15
C ALA A 105 -17.77 8.67 -2.74
N LYS A 106 -17.15 8.02 -1.76
CA LYS A 106 -17.59 8.08 -0.35
C LYS A 106 -16.99 9.28 0.38
N GLY A 107 -15.70 9.56 0.17
CA GLY A 107 -15.05 10.73 0.77
C GLY A 107 -15.73 12.06 0.41
N ASN A 108 -16.29 12.16 -0.80
CA ASN A 108 -17.04 13.35 -1.24
C ASN A 108 -18.46 13.49 -0.65
N ARG A 109 -18.94 12.53 0.14
CA ARG A 109 -20.32 12.52 0.69
C ARG A 109 -20.40 12.87 2.18
N GLU A 110 -19.28 13.08 2.85
CA GLU A 110 -19.21 13.40 4.29
C GLU A 110 -18.99 14.88 4.60
N ASP A 111 -19.18 15.77 3.60
CA ASP A 111 -19.21 17.24 3.74
C ASP A 111 -20.64 17.80 3.56
#